data_AF-A0A9P6E1N8-F1
#
_entry.id   AF-A0A9P6E1N8-F1
#
_cell.length_a   1.000
_cell.length_b   1.000
_cell.length_c   1.000
_cell.angle_alpha   90.00
_cell.angle_beta   90.00
_cell.angle_gamma   90.00
#
_symmetry.space_group_name_H-M   'P 1'
#
loop_
_entity.id
_entity.type
_entity.pdbx_description
1 polymer ?
#
loop_
_entity_poly.entity_id
_entity_poly.type
_entity_poly.pdbx_seq_one_letter_code
_entity_poly.pdbx_strand_id
1 'polypeptide(L)'
;LLVYPPTGTGAVNITVGDYRRLDAGEFFNDTLIEFGLKLAFNKLKASQPQLAEEIHIFNSFFYKKLSSKSSTDGYQSVRKWTTKFKLFEKKFLIVPINEKYASSFCNPSHPYHSFKFSLVPGHNLQSR
;
A
#
# COMPACT_ATOMS: atom_id res chain seq x y z
N LEU A 1 20.19 -11.30 0.06
CA LEU A 1 19.25 -10.17 0.04
C LEU A 1 18.42 -10.28 -1.23
N LEU A 2 17.12 -10.09 -1.14
CA LEU A 2 16.18 -10.28 -2.25
C LEU A 2 15.81 -8.91 -2.83
N VAL A 3 15.91 -8.72 -4.14
CA VAL A 3 15.47 -7.50 -4.83
C VAL A 3 14.26 -7.83 -5.69
N TYR A 4 13.19 -7.06 -5.57
CA TYR A 4 11.93 -7.34 -6.27
C TYR A 4 11.18 -6.08 -6.77
N PRO A 5 10.68 -6.06 -8.01
CA PRO A 5 10.88 -7.09 -9.04
C PRO A 5 12.35 -7.18 -9.47
N PRO A 6 12.80 -8.35 -9.97
CA PRO A 6 14.20 -8.54 -10.39
C PRO A 6 14.58 -7.64 -11.58
N THR A 7 13.58 -7.21 -12.36
CA THR A 7 13.73 -6.28 -13.49
C THR A 7 12.63 -5.23 -13.46
N GLY A 8 12.95 -4.00 -13.86
CA GLY A 8 12.00 -2.89 -13.92
C GLY A 8 12.29 -1.78 -12.90
N THR A 9 11.45 -0.75 -12.89
CA THR A 9 11.60 0.41 -12.01
C THR A 9 10.94 0.21 -10.65
N GLY A 10 11.52 0.84 -9.62
CA GLY A 10 11.00 0.79 -8.25
C GLY A 10 11.19 -0.57 -7.58
N ALA A 11 12.34 -1.20 -7.76
CA ALA A 11 12.67 -2.43 -7.04
C ALA A 11 12.82 -2.17 -5.53
N VAL A 12 12.28 -3.07 -4.73
CA VAL A 12 12.38 -3.08 -3.27
C VAL A 12 13.50 -4.03 -2.89
N ASN A 13 14.40 -3.59 -2.01
CA ASN A 13 15.49 -4.40 -1.48
C ASN A 13 15.10 -4.95 -0.11
N ILE A 14 14.99 -6.27 -0.01
CA ILE A 14 14.71 -7.00 1.23
C ILE A 14 16.02 -7.43 1.87
N THR A 15 16.29 -6.81 3.00
CA THR A 15 17.41 -7.11 3.88
C THR A 15 17.08 -8.25 4.84
N VAL A 16 18.11 -8.81 5.48
CA VAL A 16 17.92 -9.80 6.56
C VAL A 16 17.14 -9.20 7.73
N GLY A 17 17.32 -7.91 8.00
CA GLY A 17 16.56 -7.21 9.04
C GLY A 17 15.07 -7.11 8.69
N ASP A 18 14.73 -6.90 7.42
CA ASP A 18 13.34 -6.91 6.95
C ASP A 18 12.76 -8.32 7.09
N TYR A 19 13.51 -9.36 6.69
CA TYR A 19 13.06 -10.75 6.80
C TYR A 19 12.72 -11.16 8.23
N ARG A 20 13.52 -10.76 9.23
CA ARG A 20 13.24 -11.03 10.65
C ARG A 20 11.93 -10.42 11.15
N ARG A 21 11.42 -9.38 10.48
CA ARG A 21 10.12 -8.81 10.84
C ARG A 21 8.94 -9.70 10.45
N LEU A 22 9.17 -10.80 9.72
CA LEU A 22 8.16 -11.82 9.45
C LEU A 22 7.95 -12.78 10.63
N ASP A 23 8.82 -12.76 11.64
CA ASP A 23 8.72 -13.62 12.81
C ASP A 23 7.48 -13.26 13.65
N ALA A 24 6.96 -14.25 14.37
CA ALA A 24 5.78 -14.07 15.20
C ALA A 24 6.01 -13.00 16.29
N GLY A 25 5.09 -12.05 16.42
CA GLY A 25 5.19 -10.96 17.38
C GLY A 25 5.94 -9.72 16.90
N GLU A 26 6.54 -9.77 15.70
CA GLU A 26 7.18 -8.62 15.07
C GLU A 26 6.22 -7.85 14.16
N PHE A 27 6.43 -6.53 14.06
CA PHE A 27 5.66 -5.69 13.15
C PHE A 27 6.31 -5.63 11.77
N PHE A 28 5.52 -5.86 10.71
CA PHE A 28 5.98 -5.61 9.34
C PHE A 28 6.33 -4.14 9.14
N ASN A 29 7.46 -3.91 8.47
CA ASN A 29 7.87 -2.58 8.08
C ASN A 29 7.31 -2.20 6.70
N ASP A 30 7.43 -0.92 6.35
CA ASP A 30 6.96 -0.40 5.05
C ASP A 30 7.57 -1.16 3.87
N THR A 31 8.82 -1.62 3.98
CA THR A 31 9.53 -2.39 2.95
C THR A 31 8.84 -3.73 2.64
N LEU A 32 8.50 -4.51 3.67
CA LEU A 32 7.79 -5.79 3.52
C LEU A 32 6.39 -5.60 2.93
N ILE A 33 5.71 -4.53 3.35
CA ILE A 33 4.38 -4.18 2.85
C ILE A 33 4.45 -3.85 1.35
N GLU A 34 5.41 -3.01 0.95
CA GLU A 34 5.61 -2.64 -0.45
C GLU A 34 5.97 -3.87 -1.30
N PHE A 35 6.82 -4.75 -0.79
CA PHE A 35 7.15 -6.01 -1.44
C PHE A 35 5.93 -6.91 -1.64
N GLY A 36 5.14 -7.14 -0.58
CA GLY A 36 3.94 -7.97 -0.65
C GLY A 36 2.91 -7.45 -1.66
N LEU A 37 2.69 -6.14 -1.70
CA LEU A 37 1.82 -5.47 -2.66
C LEU A 37 2.29 -5.67 -4.10
N LYS A 38 3.59 -5.46 -4.37
CA LYS A 38 4.18 -5.66 -5.70
C LYS A 38 4.07 -7.13 -6.13
N LEU A 39 4.32 -8.06 -5.21
CA LEU A 39 4.22 -9.49 -5.48
C LEU A 39 2.78 -9.89 -5.83
N ALA A 40 1.79 -9.46 -5.04
CA ALA A 40 0.39 -9.72 -5.30
C ALA A 40 -0.06 -9.11 -6.65
N PHE A 41 0.35 -7.88 -6.93
CA PHE A 41 -0.01 -7.22 -8.19
C PHE A 41 0.63 -7.86 -9.41
N ASN A 42 1.88 -8.30 -9.32
CA ASN A 42 2.54 -9.01 -10.42
C ASN A 42 1.91 -10.39 -10.67
N LYS A 43 1.49 -11.09 -9.61
CA LYS A 43 0.69 -12.32 -9.76
C LYS A 43 -0.64 -12.05 -10.45
N LEU A 44 -1.33 -10.97 -10.07
CA LEU A 44 -2.58 -10.54 -10.71
C LEU A 44 -2.36 -10.17 -12.18
N LYS A 45 -1.28 -9.45 -12.51
CA LYS A 45 -0.92 -9.13 -13.89
C LYS A 45 -0.68 -10.38 -14.74
N ALA A 46 -0.06 -11.39 -14.15
CA ALA A 46 0.22 -12.65 -14.84
C ALA A 46 -1.05 -13.49 -15.07
N SER A 47 -1.99 -13.49 -14.11
CA SER A 47 -3.24 -14.26 -14.23
C SER A 47 -4.35 -13.53 -14.98
N GLN A 48 -4.47 -12.21 -14.78
CA GLN A 48 -5.56 -11.37 -15.26
C GLN A 48 -5.05 -9.98 -15.68
N PRO A 49 -4.34 -9.89 -16.82
CA PRO A 49 -3.71 -8.63 -17.26
C PRO A 49 -4.72 -7.50 -17.49
N GLN A 50 -5.89 -7.79 -18.05
CA GLN A 50 -6.95 -6.80 -18.29
C GLN A 50 -7.44 -6.17 -16.98
N LEU A 51 -7.69 -7.00 -15.94
CA LEU A 51 -8.10 -6.50 -14.63
C LEU A 51 -6.98 -5.70 -13.96
N ALA A 52 -5.73 -6.11 -14.15
CA ALA A 52 -4.59 -5.37 -13.59
C ALA A 52 -4.41 -3.98 -14.23
N GLU A 53 -4.83 -3.79 -15.49
CA GLU A 53 -4.87 -2.46 -16.12
C GLU A 53 -5.95 -1.56 -15.50
N GLU A 54 -7.05 -2.13 -15.00
CA GLU A 54 -8.11 -1.38 -14.32
C GLU A 54 -7.78 -1.04 -12.85
N ILE A 55 -6.68 -1.57 -12.31
CA ILE A 55 -6.31 -1.43 -10.91
C ILE A 55 -5.06 -0.56 -10.76
N HIS A 56 -5.08 0.33 -9.77
CA HIS A 56 -3.88 1.02 -9.31
C HIS A 56 -3.61 0.75 -7.85
N ILE A 57 -2.37 0.38 -7.54
CA ILE A 57 -1.93 0.14 -6.16
C ILE A 57 -0.99 1.27 -5.74
N PHE A 58 -1.38 1.97 -4.68
CA PHE A 58 -0.52 2.97 -4.05
C PHE A 58 0.46 2.33 -3.06
N ASN A 59 1.57 3.01 -2.80
CA ASN A 59 2.47 2.62 -1.71
C ASN A 59 1.89 2.98 -0.32
N SER A 60 2.48 2.44 0.74
CA SER A 60 2.06 2.70 2.14
C SER A 60 2.22 4.15 2.58
N PHE A 61 3.03 4.94 1.86
CA PHE A 61 3.22 6.37 2.14
C PHE A 61 2.07 7.23 1.62
N PHE A 62 1.32 6.77 0.61
CA PHE A 62 0.20 7.53 0.06
C PHE A 62 -0.85 7.84 1.13
N TYR A 63 -1.26 6.83 1.90
CA TYR A 63 -2.24 7.03 2.97
C TYR A 63 -1.68 7.93 4.08
N LYS A 64 -0.45 7.69 4.55
CA LYS A 64 0.21 8.52 5.57
C LYS A 64 0.26 10.00 5.17
N LYS A 65 0.44 10.27 3.87
CA LYS A 65 0.52 11.64 3.33
C LYS A 65 -0.86 12.25 3.11
N LEU A 66 -1.83 11.45 2.70
CA LEU A 66 -3.24 11.85 2.57
C LEU A 66 -3.85 12.17 3.93
N SER A 67 -3.51 11.41 4.98
CA SER A 67 -4.06 11.54 6.33
C SER A 67 -3.37 12.59 7.19
N SER A 68 -2.48 13.42 6.63
CA SER A 68 -1.86 14.50 7.40
C SER A 68 -2.92 15.52 7.84
N LYS A 69 -2.72 16.13 9.02
CA LYS A 69 -3.73 16.74 9.92
C LYS A 69 -4.62 17.87 9.36
N SER A 70 -4.52 18.27 8.10
CA SER A 70 -5.43 19.23 7.46
C SER A 70 -6.08 18.60 6.23
N SER A 71 -7.41 18.46 6.28
CA SER A 71 -8.25 17.94 5.18
C SER A 71 -8.07 18.72 3.87
N THR A 72 -7.75 20.01 3.97
CA THR A 72 -7.47 20.91 2.84
C THR A 72 -6.10 20.67 2.20
N ASP A 73 -5.08 20.25 2.97
CA ASP A 73 -3.71 20.02 2.46
C ASP A 73 -3.44 18.57 2.08
N GLY A 74 -4.24 17.61 2.57
CA GLY A 74 -4.07 16.18 2.28
C GLY A 74 -4.11 15.89 0.78
N TYR A 75 -5.12 16.42 0.07
CA TYR A 75 -5.22 16.29 -1.39
C TYR A 75 -4.09 17.04 -2.11
N GLN A 76 -3.76 18.26 -1.70
CA GLN A 76 -2.67 19.03 -2.31
C GLN A 76 -1.32 18.29 -2.21
N SER A 77 -1.10 17.59 -1.10
CA SER A 77 0.13 16.84 -0.82
C SER A 77 0.33 15.61 -1.71
N VAL A 78 -0.76 15.03 -2.22
CA VAL A 78 -0.73 13.86 -3.12
C VAL A 78 -1.10 14.19 -4.57
N ARG A 79 -1.52 15.43 -4.85
CA ARG A 79 -1.91 15.89 -6.20
C ARG A 79 -0.84 15.61 -7.26
N LYS A 80 0.44 15.88 -6.95
CA LYS A 80 1.55 15.58 -7.89
C LYS A 80 1.71 14.09 -8.18
N TRP A 81 1.27 13.23 -7.26
CA TRP A 81 1.32 11.78 -7.42
C TRP A 81 0.17 11.32 -8.31
N THR A 82 -1.01 11.91 -8.16
CA THR A 82 -2.19 11.62 -8.98
C THR A 82 -2.19 12.28 -10.36
N THR A 83 -1.29 13.23 -10.63
CA THR A 83 -1.18 13.92 -11.93
C THR A 83 -0.42 13.10 -12.98
N LYS A 84 0.46 12.17 -12.57
CA LYS A 84 1.34 11.42 -13.49
C LYS A 84 0.65 10.25 -14.21
N PHE A 85 -0.54 9.85 -13.75
CA PHE A 85 -1.29 8.77 -14.34
C PHE A 85 -2.77 9.06 -14.15
N LYS A 86 -3.59 8.60 -15.10
CA LYS A 86 -5.03 8.87 -15.08
C LYS A 86 -5.70 8.00 -14.02
N LEU A 87 -5.66 8.47 -12.78
CA LEU A 87 -6.23 7.79 -11.61
C LEU A 87 -7.71 7.47 -11.81
N PHE A 88 -8.45 8.37 -12.44
CA PHE A 88 -9.89 8.28 -12.65
C PHE A 88 -10.30 7.29 -13.76
N GLU A 89 -9.35 6.84 -14.60
CA GLU A 89 -9.62 5.78 -15.57
C GLU A 89 -9.51 4.38 -14.94
N LYS A 90 -9.04 4.31 -13.68
CA LYS A 90 -8.92 3.05 -12.95
C LYS A 90 -10.23 2.73 -12.26
N LYS A 91 -10.68 1.48 -12.38
CA LYS A 91 -11.89 0.99 -11.73
C LYS A 91 -11.69 0.87 -10.22
N PHE A 92 -10.51 0.43 -9.80
CA PHE A 92 -10.20 0.22 -8.39
C PHE A 92 -8.84 0.81 -7.99
N LEU A 93 -8.85 1.47 -6.84
CA LEU A 93 -7.65 1.95 -6.18
C LEU A 93 -7.43 1.15 -4.91
N ILE A 94 -6.26 0.53 -4.79
CA ILE A 94 -5.84 -0.19 -3.59
C ILE A 94 -4.91 0.72 -2.81
N VAL A 95 -5.37 1.15 -1.64
CA VAL A 95 -4.57 1.94 -0.71
C VAL A 95 -4.28 1.08 0.52
N PRO A 96 -3.02 0.66 0.74
CA PRO A 96 -2.63 -0.03 1.96
C PRO A 96 -2.68 0.93 3.15
N ILE A 97 -3.46 0.58 4.17
CA ILE A 97 -3.55 1.32 5.42
C ILE A 97 -2.83 0.50 6.50
N ASN A 98 -1.75 1.09 7.03
CA ASN A 98 -1.03 0.58 8.18
C ASN A 98 -1.52 1.32 9.43
N GLU A 99 -2.58 0.80 10.06
CA GLU A 99 -3.09 1.29 11.33
C GLU A 99 -2.44 0.51 12.47
N LYS A 100 -1.71 1.22 13.33
CA LYS A 100 -1.23 0.66 14.60
C LYS A 100 -2.42 0.53 15.55
N TYR A 101 -2.82 -0.69 15.87
CA TYR A 101 -3.71 -0.91 17.01
C TYR A 101 -2.89 -0.75 18.31
N ALA A 102 -3.06 0.38 18.98
CA ALA A 102 -2.67 0.53 20.38
C ALA A 102 -3.71 -0.23 21.22
N SER A 103 -3.38 -1.42 21.67
CA SER A 103 -4.29 -2.28 22.41
C SER A 103 -4.41 -1.82 23.87
N SER A 104 -5.43 -1.03 24.20
CA SER A 104 -6.00 -1.05 25.56
C SER A 104 -6.87 -2.30 25.79
N PHE A 105 -7.11 -3.12 24.75
CA PHE A 105 -8.11 -4.20 24.75
C PHE A 105 -7.64 -5.53 24.15
N CYS A 106 -6.33 -5.73 23.95
CA CYS A 106 -5.80 -6.96 23.35
C CYS A 106 -4.62 -7.49 24.17
N ASN A 107 -4.58 -8.82 24.30
CA ASN A 107 -3.60 -9.60 25.04
C ASN A 107 -2.17 -9.07 24.78
N PRO A 108 -1.41 -8.63 25.82
CA PRO A 108 -0.08 -8.04 25.67
C PRO A 108 0.95 -8.99 25.03
N SER A 109 0.60 -10.27 24.89
CA SER A 109 1.46 -11.30 24.31
C SER A 109 1.49 -11.31 22.77
N HIS A 110 0.55 -10.66 22.07
CA HIS A 110 0.44 -10.75 20.61
C HIS A 110 -0.05 -9.42 19.98
N PRO A 111 0.85 -8.53 19.54
CA PRO A 111 0.47 -7.38 18.75
C PRO A 111 0.02 -7.83 17.34
N TYR A 112 -1.25 -7.64 17.00
CA TYR A 112 -1.77 -7.94 15.66
C TYR A 112 -1.64 -6.73 14.73
N HIS A 113 -1.14 -6.97 13.52
CA HIS A 113 -1.26 -6.02 12.42
C HIS A 113 -2.56 -6.33 11.65
N SER A 114 -3.44 -5.34 11.50
CA SER A 114 -4.52 -5.44 10.51
C SER A 114 -4.20 -4.56 9.32
N PHE A 115 -3.99 -5.19 8.17
CA PHE A 115 -3.87 -4.48 6.90
C PHE A 115 -5.28 -4.27 6.37
N LYS A 116 -5.76 -3.03 6.48
CA LYS A 116 -6.97 -2.63 5.76
C LYS A 116 -6.57 -2.18 4.37
N PHE A 117 -7.14 -2.83 3.36
CA PHE A 117 -7.09 -2.34 1.99
C PHE A 117 -8.36 -1.52 1.78
N SER A 118 -8.21 -0.21 1.63
CA SER A 118 -9.33 0.60 1.17
C SER A 118 -9.44 0.45 -0.34
N LEU A 119 -10.57 -0.07 -0.79
CA LEU A 119 -10.90 -0.29 -2.18
C LEU A 119 -11.79 0.87 -2.62
N VAL A 120 -11.19 1.86 -3.28
CA VAL A 120 -11.90 3.08 -3.68
C VAL A 120 -12.27 2.97 -5.15
N PRO A 121 -13.58 3.06 -5.52
CA PRO A 121 -13.98 3.15 -6.92
C PRO A 121 -13.44 4.45 -7.52
N GLY A 122 -12.75 4.38 -8.66
CA GLY A 122 -12.11 5.56 -9.27
C GLY A 122 -13.09 6.69 -9.64
N HIS A 123 -14.34 6.35 -9.94
CA HIS A 123 -15.41 7.32 -10.23
C HIS A 123 -15.87 8.14 -9.01
N ASN A 124 -15.60 7.71 -7.78
CA ASN A 124 -16.05 8.41 -6.55
C ASN A 124 -15.13 9.56 -6.11
N LEU A 125 -14.00 9.79 -6.78
CA LEU A 125 -13.09 10.90 -6.48
C LEU A 125 -13.47 12.21 -7.19
N GLN A 126 -14.56 12.25 -7.97
CA GLN A 126 -15.02 13.44 -8.70
C GLN A 126 -16.01 14.33 -7.92
N SER A 127 -16.47 13.92 -6.74
CA SER A 127 -17.57 14.59 -6.02
C SER A 127 -17.19 15.24 -4.67
N ARG A 128 -15.91 15.53 -4.42
CA ARG A 128 -15.48 16.31 -3.26
C ARG A 128 -14.45 17.37 -3.60
#